data_AF-A0A936A6Q5-F1
#
_entry.id   AF-A0A936A6Q5-F1
#
_cell.length_a   1.000
_cell.length_b   1.000
_cell.length_c   1.000
_cell.angle_alpha   90.00
_cell.angle_beta   90.00
_cell.angle_gamma   90.00
#
_symmetry.space_group_name_H-M   'P 1'
#
loop_
_entity.id
_entity.type
_entity.pdbx_description
1 polymer ?
#
loop_
_entity_poly.entity_id
_entity_poly.type
_entity_poly.pdbx_seq_one_letter_code
_entity_poly.pdbx_strand_id
1 'polypeptide(L)'
;MFLFIQNQVVITAQRTINVDFKFIYHQRDLIMDSLYVRNNQESIQFETLKFYISNLRFNLNNENTFIEKNSFHLIDMEDRNSLHVSVSDSLNGDIRNLSFNLGIDSTTNVSGAMGGDLDPTKGMYWTWQNGYINFKLEGKSTLCKTRNNEFQFHIGGYMNPFTTLQKIELPINKVGSCTIVFDLEQLMDKIDLSILNHVMSPQLDAVEISKKIVTAFSIE
;
A
#
# COMPACT_ATOMS: atom_id res chain seq x y z
N MET A 1 49.17 -9.32 39.10
CA MET A 1 47.69 -9.30 39.13
C MET A 1 47.22 -8.91 37.74
N PHE A 2 46.86 -9.89 36.90
CA PHE A 2 46.38 -9.62 35.54
C PHE A 2 44.85 -9.47 35.57
N LEU A 3 44.34 -8.28 35.27
CA LEU A 3 42.91 -8.06 35.06
C LEU A 3 42.55 -8.59 33.67
N PHE A 4 41.72 -9.63 33.64
CA PHE A 4 41.00 -10.04 32.42
C PHE A 4 39.73 -9.20 32.29
N ILE A 5 39.70 -8.31 31.30
CA ILE A 5 38.48 -7.63 30.88
C ILE A 5 37.73 -8.60 29.96
N GLN A 6 36.65 -9.20 30.46
CA GLN A 6 35.72 -9.94 29.63
C GLN A 6 34.90 -8.95 28.80
N ASN A 7 35.22 -8.83 27.51
CA ASN A 7 34.31 -8.20 26.56
C ASN A 7 33.08 -9.09 26.41
N GLN A 8 31.97 -8.70 27.04
CA GLN A 8 30.68 -9.29 26.74
C GLN A 8 30.26 -8.81 25.34
N VAL A 9 30.36 -9.72 24.37
CA VAL A 9 29.70 -9.54 23.08
C VAL A 9 28.20 -9.63 23.35
N VAL A 10 27.51 -8.49 23.31
CA VAL A 10 26.04 -8.46 23.35
C VAL A 10 25.57 -8.97 21.99
N ILE A 11 25.21 -10.25 21.92
CA ILE A 11 24.53 -10.82 20.76
C ILE A 11 23.08 -10.33 20.83
N THR A 12 22.75 -9.28 20.08
CA THR A 12 21.35 -8.91 19.84
C THR A 12 20.75 -9.95 18.90
N ALA A 13 19.74 -10.71 19.35
CA ALA A 13 18.99 -11.59 18.48
C ALA A 13 18.29 -10.76 17.40
N GLN A 14 18.57 -11.06 16.13
CA GLN A 14 17.90 -10.41 15.00
C GLN A 14 16.48 -10.96 14.92
N ARG A 15 15.49 -10.07 15.03
CA ARG A 15 14.06 -10.38 14.91
C ARG A 15 13.60 -10.03 13.51
N THR A 16 12.74 -10.85 12.92
CA THR A 16 12.01 -10.49 11.70
C THR A 16 10.62 -10.00 12.09
N ILE A 17 10.21 -8.87 11.51
CA ILE A 17 8.85 -8.34 11.60
C ILE A 17 8.17 -8.65 10.27
N ASN A 18 7.05 -9.35 10.33
CA ASN A 18 6.24 -9.64 9.15
C ASN A 18 5.06 -8.68 9.15
N VAL A 19 4.90 -7.95 8.05
CA VAL A 19 3.74 -7.11 7.77
C VAL A 19 2.95 -7.81 6.66
N ASP A 20 1.76 -8.27 7.00
CA ASP A 20 0.89 -9.02 6.09
C ASP A 20 -0.21 -8.10 5.56
N PHE A 21 -0.57 -8.24 4.28
CA PHE A 21 -1.67 -7.51 3.67
C PHE A 21 -2.85 -8.44 3.42
N LYS A 22 -3.99 -8.09 4.02
CA LYS A 22 -5.27 -8.78 3.84
C LYS A 22 -6.25 -7.85 3.12
N PHE A 23 -6.92 -8.38 2.11
CA PHE A 23 -7.85 -7.63 1.28
C PHE A 23 -9.25 -8.16 1.49
N ILE A 24 -10.20 -7.27 1.75
CA ILE A 24 -11.58 -7.66 2.01
C ILE A 24 -12.58 -6.87 1.17
N TYR A 25 -13.72 -7.48 0.92
CA TYR A 25 -14.92 -6.85 0.38
C TYR A 25 -16.16 -7.49 1.01
N HIS A 26 -17.10 -6.69 1.51
CA HIS A 26 -18.23 -7.18 2.33
C HIS A 26 -17.77 -8.04 3.52
N GLN A 27 -16.73 -7.59 4.23
CA GLN A 27 -16.16 -8.25 5.41
C GLN A 27 -15.66 -9.69 5.19
N ARG A 28 -15.43 -10.09 3.93
CA ARG A 28 -14.87 -11.38 3.54
C ARG A 28 -13.64 -11.17 2.69
N ASP A 29 -12.77 -12.18 2.63
CA ASP A 29 -11.57 -12.13 1.80
C ASP A 29 -11.93 -11.81 0.35
N LEU A 30 -11.21 -10.84 -0.21
CA LEU A 30 -11.35 -10.44 -1.60
C LEU A 30 -10.81 -11.56 -2.50
N ILE A 31 -11.66 -12.02 -3.41
CA ILE A 31 -11.31 -12.89 -4.52
C ILE A 31 -11.37 -12.04 -5.81
N MET A 32 -10.22 -11.89 -6.47
CA MET A 32 -10.14 -11.21 -7.77
C MET A 32 -11.01 -11.95 -8.81
N ASP A 33 -11.49 -11.21 -9.81
CA ASP A 33 -12.37 -11.70 -10.88
C ASP A 33 -13.72 -12.28 -10.47
N SER A 34 -14.03 -12.27 -9.16
CA SER A 34 -15.35 -12.64 -8.68
C SER A 34 -16.33 -11.47 -8.83
N LEU A 35 -17.56 -11.81 -9.20
CA LEU A 35 -18.65 -10.85 -9.30
C LEU A 35 -19.30 -10.66 -7.92
N TYR A 36 -19.20 -9.46 -7.37
CA TYR A 36 -19.86 -9.09 -6.12
C TYR A 36 -21.14 -8.32 -6.42
N VAL A 37 -22.26 -8.78 -5.85
CA VAL A 37 -23.57 -8.13 -5.99
C VAL A 37 -23.80 -7.21 -4.80
N ARG A 38 -24.03 -5.94 -5.09
CA ARG A 38 -24.44 -4.91 -4.13
C ARG A 38 -25.97 -4.81 -4.09
N ASN A 39 -26.48 -3.86 -3.31
CA ASN A 39 -27.91 -3.56 -3.28
C ASN A 39 -28.43 -3.20 -4.69
N ASN A 40 -29.73 -3.41 -4.91
CA ASN A 40 -30.40 -3.07 -6.18
C ASN A 40 -29.87 -3.79 -7.44
N GLN A 41 -29.27 -4.98 -7.29
CA GLN A 41 -28.71 -5.78 -8.40
C GLN A 41 -27.52 -5.14 -9.13
N GLU A 42 -26.92 -4.10 -8.56
CA GLU A 42 -25.65 -3.58 -9.04
C GLU A 42 -24.55 -4.59 -8.76
N SER A 43 -23.57 -4.71 -9.66
CA SER A 43 -22.43 -5.59 -9.44
C SER A 43 -21.11 -4.88 -9.66
N ILE A 44 -20.08 -5.39 -8.99
CA ILE A 44 -18.70 -4.96 -9.16
C ILE A 44 -17.78 -6.19 -9.22
N GLN A 45 -16.78 -6.13 -10.07
CA GLN A 45 -15.69 -7.09 -10.19
C GLN A 45 -14.39 -6.30 -10.16
N PHE A 46 -13.40 -6.82 -9.44
CA PHE A 46 -12.05 -6.26 -9.40
C PHE A 46 -11.13 -7.18 -10.18
N GLU A 47 -10.39 -6.61 -11.13
CA GLU A 47 -9.52 -7.35 -12.07
C GLU A 47 -8.04 -7.08 -11.76
N THR A 48 -7.69 -5.84 -11.40
CA THR A 48 -6.32 -5.47 -11.01
C THR A 48 -6.34 -4.69 -9.71
N LEU A 49 -5.44 -5.00 -8.76
CA LEU A 49 -5.14 -4.15 -7.60
C LEU A 49 -3.66 -4.22 -7.28
N LYS A 50 -2.96 -3.09 -7.43
CA LYS A 50 -1.53 -2.94 -7.14
C LYS A 50 -1.25 -1.57 -6.51
N PHE A 51 -0.34 -1.48 -5.56
CA PHE A 51 0.10 -0.18 -5.02
C PHE A 51 1.48 -0.27 -4.41
N TYR A 52 2.17 0.86 -4.39
CA TYR A 52 3.42 0.99 -3.68
C TYR A 52 3.19 1.38 -2.23
N ILE A 53 3.92 0.73 -1.34
CA ILE A 53 4.22 1.30 -0.03
C ILE A 53 5.70 1.72 0.01
N SER A 54 5.99 2.82 0.70
CA SER A 54 7.37 3.24 0.94
C SER A 54 7.56 3.79 2.33
N ASN A 55 8.80 3.96 2.77
CA ASN A 55 9.13 4.59 4.06
C ASN A 55 8.38 3.92 5.23
N LEU A 56 8.46 2.58 5.30
CA LEU A 56 7.88 1.76 6.35
C LEU A 56 8.58 2.05 7.69
N ARG A 57 7.80 2.36 8.72
CA ARG A 57 8.27 2.73 10.05
C ARG A 57 7.47 2.03 11.15
N PHE A 58 8.18 1.64 12.19
CA PHE A 58 7.62 1.01 13.37
C PHE A 58 7.98 1.86 14.58
N ASN A 59 6.96 2.48 15.18
CA ASN A 59 7.14 3.22 16.43
C ASN A 59 6.92 2.25 17.60
N LEU A 60 7.87 2.24 18.53
CA LEU A 60 7.85 1.37 19.69
C LEU A 60 7.21 2.03 20.92
N ASN A 61 6.87 1.21 21.91
CA ASN A 61 6.38 1.68 23.21
C ASN A 61 7.44 2.47 24.02
N ASN A 62 8.73 2.28 23.73
CA ASN A 62 9.83 3.01 24.37
C ASN A 62 10.21 4.30 23.64
N GLU A 63 9.31 4.86 22.84
CA GLU A 63 9.49 6.08 22.03
C GLU A 63 10.51 5.97 20.88
N ASN A 64 11.23 4.85 20.76
CA ASN A 64 12.11 4.62 19.62
C ASN A 64 11.30 4.37 18.33
N THR A 65 11.87 4.77 17.20
CA THR A 65 11.31 4.51 15.87
C THR A 65 12.31 3.77 15.03
N PHE A 66 11.91 2.62 14.50
CA PHE A 66 12.65 1.96 13.42
C PHE A 66 12.11 2.42 12.08
N ILE A 67 13.02 2.68 11.15
CA ILE A 67 12.73 3.08 9.78
C ILE A 67 13.48 2.09 8.88
N GLU A 68 12.73 1.39 8.03
CA GLU A 68 13.33 0.49 7.06
C GLU A 68 14.15 1.27 6.03
N LYS A 69 15.38 0.80 5.75
CA LYS A 69 16.25 1.40 4.74
C LYS A 69 15.85 0.93 3.34
N ASN A 70 15.87 1.82 2.35
CA ASN A 70 15.45 1.51 0.97
C ASN A 70 14.05 0.88 0.91
N SER A 71 13.14 1.40 1.73
CA SER A 71 11.80 0.87 1.92
C SER A 71 10.91 1.22 0.73
N PHE A 72 10.85 0.29 -0.23
CA PHE A 72 9.95 0.32 -1.36
C PHE A 72 9.43 -1.11 -1.55
N HIS A 73 8.12 -1.29 -1.40
CA HIS A 73 7.47 -2.58 -1.64
C HIS A 73 6.31 -2.39 -2.59
N LEU A 74 6.24 -3.23 -3.62
CA LEU A 74 5.06 -3.31 -4.48
C LEU A 74 4.13 -4.35 -3.88
N ILE A 75 2.91 -3.94 -3.52
CA ILE A 75 1.85 -4.87 -3.12
C ILE A 75 0.99 -5.14 -4.34
N ASP A 76 0.90 -6.40 -4.76
CA ASP A 76 0.25 -6.85 -5.99
C ASP A 76 -0.63 -8.07 -5.71
N MET A 77 -1.95 -7.94 -5.93
CA MET A 77 -2.90 -9.04 -5.72
C MET A 77 -2.64 -10.27 -6.60
N GLU A 78 -1.92 -10.12 -7.73
CA GLU A 78 -1.53 -11.24 -8.58
C GLU A 78 -0.28 -11.98 -8.05
N ASP A 79 0.59 -11.30 -7.29
CA ASP A 79 1.78 -11.88 -6.68
C ASP A 79 1.59 -12.08 -5.18
N ARG A 80 1.21 -13.31 -4.78
CA ARG A 80 0.97 -13.66 -3.37
C ARG A 80 2.16 -13.40 -2.46
N ASN A 81 3.40 -13.47 -2.96
CA ASN A 81 4.58 -13.22 -2.13
C ASN A 81 4.69 -11.74 -1.75
N SER A 82 4.20 -10.86 -2.61
CA SER A 82 4.21 -9.41 -2.39
C SER A 82 3.30 -8.97 -1.24
N LEU A 83 2.35 -9.82 -0.82
CA LEU A 83 1.43 -9.56 0.28
C LEU A 83 2.07 -9.76 1.66
N HIS A 84 3.33 -10.22 1.71
CA HIS A 84 4.09 -10.54 2.91
C HIS A 84 5.41 -9.76 2.92
N VAL A 85 5.46 -8.64 3.64
CA VAL A 85 6.66 -7.81 3.75
C VAL A 85 7.44 -8.20 5.00
N SER A 86 8.64 -8.74 4.80
CA SER A 86 9.54 -9.16 5.89
C SER A 86 10.64 -8.14 6.13
N VAL A 87 10.63 -7.51 7.30
CA VAL A 87 11.62 -6.52 7.71
C VAL A 87 12.54 -7.13 8.75
N SER A 88 13.83 -7.21 8.43
CA SER A 88 14.84 -7.67 9.39
C SER A 88 15.23 -6.54 10.32
N ASP A 89 15.16 -6.78 11.62
CA ASP A 89 15.39 -5.76 12.63
C ASP A 89 16.15 -6.31 13.86
N SER A 90 16.76 -5.42 14.62
CA SER A 90 17.28 -5.62 15.96
C SER A 90 16.36 -4.98 17.03
N LEU A 91 15.06 -4.92 16.74
CA LEU A 91 14.08 -4.16 17.51
C LEU A 91 13.93 -4.69 18.93
N ASN A 92 14.20 -3.82 19.92
CA ASN A 92 13.96 -4.11 21.33
C ASN A 92 12.72 -3.35 21.81
N GLY A 93 11.61 -4.07 21.92
CA GLY A 93 10.33 -3.54 22.42
C GLY A 93 9.13 -3.90 21.54
N ASP A 94 7.94 -3.67 22.07
CA ASP A 94 6.69 -3.90 21.36
C ASP A 94 6.34 -2.72 20.44
N ILE A 95 5.86 -3.05 19.26
CA ILE A 95 5.41 -2.09 18.25
C ILE A 95 4.08 -1.50 18.70
N ARG A 96 4.02 -0.18 18.78
CA ARG A 96 2.82 0.60 19.13
C ARG A 96 2.05 1.06 17.91
N ASN A 97 2.77 1.45 16.85
CA ASN A 97 2.19 2.05 15.66
C ASN A 97 3.04 1.70 14.43
N LEU A 98 2.37 1.30 13.36
CA LEU A 98 2.94 1.07 12.05
C LEU A 98 2.59 2.27 11.15
N SER A 99 3.57 2.80 10.42
CA SER A 99 3.29 3.85 9.44
C SER A 99 4.07 3.65 8.16
N PHE A 100 3.49 4.06 7.05
CA PHE A 100 4.11 3.99 5.73
C PHE A 100 3.51 5.06 4.83
N ASN A 101 4.18 5.34 3.72
CA ASN A 101 3.61 6.11 2.64
C ASN A 101 2.91 5.18 1.65
N LEU A 102 1.72 5.55 1.19
CA LEU A 102 1.11 4.99 -0.01
C LEU A 102 1.65 5.77 -1.22
N GLY A 103 2.50 5.13 -2.01
CA GLY A 103 3.18 5.71 -3.16
C GLY A 103 4.68 5.97 -2.97
N ILE A 104 5.28 6.56 -4.00
CA ILE A 104 6.71 6.85 -4.11
C ILE A 104 6.94 8.36 -4.03
N ASP A 105 7.95 8.79 -3.25
CA ASP A 105 8.26 10.19 -3.05
C ASP A 105 8.84 10.86 -4.31
N SER A 106 8.89 12.20 -4.29
CA SER A 106 9.33 12.98 -5.44
C SER A 106 10.81 12.80 -5.77
N THR A 107 11.68 12.62 -4.77
CA THR A 107 13.12 12.45 -4.98
C THR A 107 13.43 11.10 -5.63
N THR A 108 12.73 10.06 -5.21
CA THR A 108 12.81 8.74 -5.86
C THR A 108 12.24 8.78 -7.28
N ASN A 109 11.10 9.45 -7.51
CA ASN A 109 10.55 9.61 -8.86
C ASN A 109 11.52 10.32 -9.82
N VAL A 110 12.14 11.44 -9.41
CA VAL A 110 13.07 12.18 -10.29
C VAL A 110 14.38 11.43 -10.56
N SER A 111 14.69 10.41 -9.76
CA SER A 111 15.82 9.50 -10.01
C SER A 111 15.54 8.54 -11.17
N GLY A 112 14.31 8.49 -11.67
CA GLY A 112 13.88 7.67 -12.80
C GLY A 112 13.52 6.25 -12.41
N ALA A 113 13.46 5.38 -13.43
CA ALA A 113 13.21 3.96 -13.27
C ALA A 113 14.33 3.28 -12.47
N MET A 114 13.95 2.48 -11.48
CA MET A 114 14.86 1.69 -10.65
C MET A 114 14.56 0.19 -10.80
N GLY A 115 15.38 -0.68 -10.21
CA GLY A 115 15.15 -2.12 -10.19
C GLY A 115 14.35 -2.59 -8.97
N GLY A 116 14.26 -3.91 -8.79
CA GLY A 116 13.56 -4.51 -7.65
C GLY A 116 12.05 -4.27 -7.74
N ASP A 117 11.43 -3.82 -6.67
CA ASP A 117 10.00 -3.52 -6.67
C ASP A 117 9.61 -2.32 -7.52
N LEU A 118 10.55 -1.43 -7.80
CA LEU A 118 10.35 -0.28 -8.67
C LEU A 118 10.62 -0.58 -10.16
N ASP A 119 10.85 -1.84 -10.53
CA ASP A 119 11.11 -2.21 -11.92
C ASP A 119 9.91 -1.86 -12.83
N PRO A 120 10.07 -1.02 -13.87
CA PRO A 120 8.99 -0.65 -14.78
C PRO A 120 8.30 -1.83 -15.46
N THR A 121 8.96 -2.97 -15.59
CA THR A 121 8.37 -4.20 -16.14
C THR A 121 7.21 -4.74 -15.30
N LYS A 122 7.12 -4.32 -14.02
CA LYS A 122 5.97 -4.60 -13.13
C LYS A 122 4.73 -3.77 -13.48
N GLY A 123 4.78 -2.94 -14.52
CA GLY A 123 3.64 -2.20 -15.06
C GLY A 123 3.18 -1.02 -14.18
N MET A 124 4.01 -0.60 -13.24
CA MET A 124 3.70 0.45 -12.24
C MET A 124 4.53 1.74 -12.46
N TYR A 125 4.98 1.96 -13.69
CA TYR A 125 5.68 3.17 -14.11
C TYR A 125 5.16 3.65 -15.47
N TRP A 126 4.82 4.93 -15.59
CA TRP A 126 4.43 5.54 -16.85
C TRP A 126 5.65 6.11 -17.56
N THR A 127 5.92 5.60 -18.76
CA THR A 127 7.01 6.10 -19.61
C THR A 127 6.69 7.45 -20.23
N TRP A 128 5.43 7.73 -20.56
CA TRP A 128 5.03 9.01 -21.16
C TRP A 128 5.03 10.19 -20.16
N GLN A 129 4.86 9.91 -18.87
CA GLN A 129 4.82 10.92 -17.81
C GLN A 129 6.06 10.86 -16.89
N ASN A 130 6.96 9.90 -17.11
CA ASN A 130 8.13 9.61 -16.28
C ASN A 130 7.83 9.62 -14.78
N GLY A 131 6.93 8.73 -14.35
CA GLY A 131 6.54 8.66 -12.95
C GLY A 131 5.93 7.33 -12.55
N TYR A 132 6.10 6.98 -11.29
CA TYR A 132 5.49 5.80 -10.69
C TYR A 132 3.97 5.97 -10.55
N ILE A 133 3.25 4.88 -10.77
CA ILE A 133 1.82 4.77 -10.47
C ILE A 133 1.73 4.39 -9.00
N ASN A 134 1.27 5.30 -8.13
CA ASN A 134 1.25 5.03 -6.68
C ASN A 134 0.20 3.97 -6.32
N PHE A 135 -0.92 3.96 -7.04
CA PHE A 135 -2.04 3.04 -6.85
C PHE A 135 -2.69 2.70 -8.19
N LYS A 136 -3.01 1.42 -8.40
CA LYS A 136 -3.69 0.90 -9.57
C LYS A 136 -4.86 0.03 -9.13
N LEU A 137 -6.06 0.34 -9.62
CA LEU A 137 -7.27 -0.46 -9.45
C LEU A 137 -8.06 -0.45 -10.75
N GLU A 138 -8.35 -1.63 -11.27
CA GLU A 138 -9.16 -1.83 -12.47
C GLU A 138 -10.25 -2.86 -12.19
N GLY A 139 -11.36 -2.74 -12.92
CA GLY A 139 -12.42 -3.71 -12.84
C GLY A 139 -13.63 -3.31 -13.65
N LYS A 140 -14.75 -3.96 -13.35
CA LYS A 140 -16.03 -3.75 -14.02
C LYS A 140 -17.14 -3.48 -13.02
N SER A 141 -18.06 -2.59 -13.35
CA SER A 141 -19.26 -2.38 -12.57
C SER A 141 -20.44 -1.98 -13.43
N THR A 142 -21.62 -2.52 -13.14
CA THR A 142 -22.88 -2.14 -13.83
C THR A 142 -23.19 -0.64 -13.73
N LEU A 143 -22.56 0.08 -12.80
CA LEU A 143 -22.65 1.54 -12.66
C LEU A 143 -21.88 2.31 -13.75
N CYS A 144 -20.85 1.71 -14.35
CA CYS A 144 -20.01 2.35 -15.35
C CYS A 144 -20.69 2.30 -16.73
N LYS A 145 -20.83 3.44 -17.40
CA LYS A 145 -21.39 3.55 -18.76
C LYS A 145 -20.33 3.46 -19.87
N THR A 146 -19.12 3.09 -19.51
CA THR A 146 -17.99 2.83 -20.40
C THR A 146 -18.22 1.54 -21.20
N ARG A 147 -17.37 1.32 -22.20
CA ARG A 147 -17.34 0.02 -22.91
C ARG A 147 -17.05 -1.09 -21.90
N ASN A 148 -17.80 -2.19 -22.01
CA ASN A 148 -17.72 -3.34 -21.11
C ASN A 148 -17.89 -3.02 -19.61
N ASN A 149 -18.48 -1.87 -19.27
CA ASN A 149 -18.70 -1.46 -17.88
C ASN A 149 -17.39 -1.31 -17.07
N GLU A 150 -16.28 -1.01 -17.72
CA GLU A 150 -14.96 -0.91 -17.11
C GLU A 150 -14.76 0.38 -16.29
N PHE A 151 -14.06 0.28 -15.16
CA PHE A 151 -13.46 1.42 -14.48
C PHE A 151 -11.95 1.22 -14.35
N GLN A 152 -11.21 2.32 -14.41
CA GLN A 152 -9.75 2.33 -14.32
C GLN A 152 -9.28 3.48 -13.46
N PHE A 153 -8.49 3.17 -12.44
CA PHE A 153 -7.79 4.13 -11.61
C PHE A 153 -6.30 3.78 -11.61
N HIS A 154 -5.48 4.57 -12.28
CA HIS A 154 -4.03 4.44 -12.29
C HIS A 154 -3.51 5.78 -11.83
N ILE A 155 -3.21 5.93 -10.55
CA ILE A 155 -3.03 7.24 -9.93
C ILE A 155 -1.56 7.38 -9.50
N GLY A 156 -0.76 7.95 -10.39
CA GLY A 156 0.57 8.50 -10.09
C GLY A 156 0.52 10.02 -10.06
N GLY A 157 1.46 10.65 -9.36
CA GLY A 157 1.52 12.10 -9.18
C GLY A 157 2.49 12.45 -8.05
N TYR A 158 3.70 12.85 -8.41
CA TYR A 158 4.78 13.17 -7.47
C TYR A 158 5.09 14.67 -7.41
N MET A 159 4.45 15.48 -8.26
CA MET A 159 4.65 16.92 -8.38
C MET A 159 3.40 17.70 -8.00
N ASN A 160 3.60 18.83 -7.32
CA ASN A 160 2.54 19.80 -7.08
C ASN A 160 1.98 20.34 -8.41
N PRO A 161 0.67 20.58 -8.52
CA PRO A 161 -0.34 20.48 -7.46
C PRO A 161 -0.98 19.08 -7.32
N PHE A 162 -0.55 18.08 -8.10
CA PHE A 162 -1.20 16.76 -8.18
C PHE A 162 -0.45 15.68 -7.42
N THR A 163 0.15 16.02 -6.28
CA THR A 163 0.80 15.02 -5.44
C THR A 163 -0.24 14.08 -4.82
N THR A 164 -0.03 12.78 -5.00
CA THR A 164 -0.93 11.71 -4.55
C THR A 164 -0.30 10.81 -3.48
N LEU A 165 0.95 11.08 -3.09
CA LEU A 165 1.60 10.42 -1.96
C LEU A 165 0.80 10.69 -0.68
N GLN A 166 0.38 9.63 0.00
CA GLN A 166 -0.33 9.72 1.27
C GLN A 166 0.46 9.07 2.39
N LYS A 167 0.30 9.54 3.62
CA LYS A 167 0.86 8.90 4.81
C LYS A 167 -0.25 8.15 5.55
N ILE A 168 0.01 6.88 5.85
CA ILE A 168 -0.88 6.02 6.64
C ILE A 168 -0.21 5.74 7.98
N GLU A 169 -0.99 5.86 9.06
CA GLU A 169 -0.58 5.53 10.43
C GLU A 169 -1.63 4.63 11.07
N LEU A 170 -1.18 3.49 11.58
CA LEU A 170 -2.03 2.39 12.01
C LEU A 170 -1.61 1.91 13.41
N PRO A 171 -2.42 2.16 14.45
CA PRO A 171 -2.13 1.69 15.79
C PRO A 171 -2.17 0.16 15.86
N ILE A 172 -1.13 -0.44 16.44
CA ILE A 172 -1.06 -1.89 16.65
C ILE A 172 -1.75 -2.22 17.97
N ASN A 173 -2.89 -2.90 17.87
CA ASN A 173 -3.71 -3.25 19.03
C ASN A 173 -3.39 -4.64 19.59
N LYS A 174 -2.67 -5.47 18.82
CA LYS A 174 -2.32 -6.85 19.18
C LYS A 174 -0.82 -7.07 19.03
N VAL A 175 -0.17 -7.34 20.15
CA VAL A 175 1.28 -7.62 20.19
C VAL A 175 1.59 -8.82 19.28
N GLY A 176 2.52 -8.62 18.35
CA GLY A 176 3.03 -9.67 17.45
C GLY A 176 2.26 -9.87 16.14
N SER A 177 1.15 -9.15 15.92
CA SER A 177 0.44 -9.13 14.63
C SER A 177 0.62 -7.78 13.94
N CYS A 178 1.05 -7.78 12.68
CA CYS A 178 1.10 -6.59 11.83
C CYS A 178 0.35 -6.84 10.52
N THR A 179 -0.86 -7.38 10.63
CA THR A 179 -1.74 -7.58 9.48
C THR A 179 -2.50 -6.29 9.18
N ILE A 180 -2.15 -5.66 8.06
CA ILE A 180 -2.85 -4.52 7.50
C ILE A 180 -4.03 -5.04 6.69
N VAL A 181 -5.22 -4.54 6.98
CA VAL A 181 -6.44 -4.83 6.21
C VAL A 181 -6.71 -3.67 5.26
N PHE A 182 -6.97 -3.98 3.99
CA PHE A 182 -7.50 -3.04 3.00
C PHE A 182 -8.94 -3.42 2.64
N ASP A 183 -9.88 -2.55 3.01
CA ASP A 183 -11.31 -2.75 2.83
C ASP A 183 -11.81 -2.04 1.56
N LEU A 184 -12.00 -2.80 0.49
CA LEU A 184 -12.44 -2.25 -0.79
C LEU A 184 -13.88 -1.72 -0.72
N GLU A 185 -14.72 -2.20 0.18
CA GLU A 185 -16.08 -1.65 0.34
C GLU A 185 -16.00 -0.22 0.85
N GLN A 186 -15.17 0.04 1.86
CA GLN A 186 -14.95 1.39 2.41
C GLN A 186 -14.36 2.38 1.40
N LEU A 187 -13.57 1.91 0.43
CA LEU A 187 -13.09 2.73 -0.67
C LEU A 187 -14.20 2.98 -1.69
N MET A 188 -14.84 1.91 -2.18
CA MET A 188 -15.79 2.00 -3.29
C MET A 188 -17.08 2.73 -2.89
N ASP A 189 -17.48 2.73 -1.62
CA ASP A 189 -18.59 3.54 -1.11
C ASP A 189 -18.33 5.06 -1.23
N LYS A 190 -17.06 5.46 -1.35
CA LYS A 190 -16.66 6.87 -1.46
C LYS A 190 -16.47 7.32 -2.92
N ILE A 191 -16.67 6.44 -3.89
CA ILE A 191 -16.48 6.73 -5.32
C ILE A 191 -17.78 6.43 -6.07
N ASP A 192 -18.38 7.49 -6.64
CA ASP A 192 -19.51 7.31 -7.55
C ASP A 192 -18.99 6.88 -8.94
N LEU A 193 -18.99 5.58 -9.18
CA LEU A 193 -18.55 4.99 -10.45
C LEU A 193 -19.41 5.37 -11.66
N SER A 194 -20.62 5.91 -11.45
CA SER A 194 -21.42 6.42 -12.57
C SER A 194 -20.89 7.74 -13.12
N ILE A 195 -20.09 8.46 -12.32
CA ILE A 195 -19.49 9.76 -12.64
C ILE A 195 -17.98 9.61 -12.83
N LEU A 196 -17.29 9.03 -11.85
CA LEU A 196 -15.84 8.92 -11.79
C LEU A 196 -15.40 7.45 -11.92
N ASN A 197 -15.20 7.03 -13.16
CA ASN A 197 -14.78 5.66 -13.51
C ASN A 197 -13.46 5.60 -14.29
N HIS A 198 -12.82 6.73 -14.58
CA HIS A 198 -11.60 6.75 -15.36
C HIS A 198 -10.64 7.84 -14.89
N VAL A 199 -9.49 7.41 -14.36
CA VAL A 199 -8.36 8.26 -13.97
C VAL A 199 -7.07 7.57 -14.40
N MET A 200 -6.37 8.13 -15.40
CA MET A 200 -5.18 7.54 -16.01
C MET A 200 -3.97 8.49 -16.03
N SER A 201 -3.99 9.53 -15.20
CA SER A 201 -2.94 10.54 -15.12
C SER A 201 -3.03 11.32 -13.80
N PRO A 202 -1.98 12.06 -13.40
CA PRO A 202 -2.06 12.98 -12.26
C PRO A 202 -3.03 14.12 -12.55
N GLN A 203 -4.08 14.24 -11.74
CA GLN A 203 -5.10 15.28 -11.82
C GLN A 203 -5.81 15.44 -10.46
N LEU A 204 -6.73 16.41 -10.35
CA LEU A 204 -7.46 16.66 -9.11
C LEU A 204 -8.24 15.43 -8.60
N ASP A 205 -8.92 14.71 -9.49
CA ASP A 205 -9.64 13.48 -9.11
C ASP A 205 -8.69 12.41 -8.56
N ALA A 206 -7.48 12.33 -9.11
CA ALA A 206 -6.42 11.44 -8.62
C ALA A 206 -6.03 11.79 -7.18
N VAL A 207 -5.88 13.09 -6.88
CA VAL A 207 -5.61 13.57 -5.51
C VAL A 207 -6.76 13.22 -4.57
N GLU A 208 -8.01 13.45 -4.98
CA GLU A 208 -9.18 13.16 -4.15
C GLU A 208 -9.37 11.66 -3.89
N ILE A 209 -9.17 10.81 -4.90
CA ILE A 209 -9.19 9.35 -4.72
C ILE A 209 -8.04 8.91 -3.79
N SER A 210 -6.84 9.47 -3.91
CA SER A 210 -5.71 9.11 -3.03
C SER A 210 -6.04 9.31 -1.55
N LYS A 211 -6.73 10.41 -1.21
CA LYS A 211 -7.20 10.68 0.17
C LYS A 211 -8.25 9.67 0.63
N LYS A 212 -9.13 9.20 -0.27
CA LYS A 212 -10.15 8.18 0.04
C LYS A 212 -9.51 6.82 0.29
N ILE A 213 -8.49 6.44 -0.48
CA ILE A 213 -7.78 5.16 -0.33
C ILE A 213 -7.21 5.00 1.09
N VAL A 214 -6.61 6.06 1.65
CA VAL A 214 -6.03 6.05 3.02
C VAL A 214 -7.04 5.57 4.07
N THR A 215 -8.30 5.97 3.91
CA THR A 215 -9.35 5.69 4.89
C THR A 215 -9.86 4.25 4.85
N ALA A 216 -9.40 3.43 3.90
CA ALA A 216 -9.77 2.03 3.76
C ALA A 216 -8.73 1.07 4.37
N PHE A 217 -7.66 1.61 4.98
CA PHE A 217 -6.65 0.81 5.69
C PHE A 217 -6.92 0.74 7.19
N SER A 218 -6.76 -0.45 7.77
CA SER A 218 -6.85 -0.69 9.21
C SER A 218 -5.89 -1.80 9.65
N ILE A 219 -5.87 -2.11 10.95
CA ILE A 219 -5.16 -3.27 11.53
C ILE A 219 -6.21 -4.25 12.02
N GLU A 220 -5.94 -5.55 11.79
CA GLU A 220 -6.75 -6.66 12.32
C GLU A 220 -6.65 -6.80 13.85
#